data_AF-A0A9D5KKX2-F1
#
_entry.id   AF-A0A9D5KKX2-F1
#
_cell.length_a   1.000
_cell.length_b   1.000
_cell.length_c   1.000
_cell.angle_alpha   90.00
_cell.angle_beta   90.00
_cell.angle_gamma   90.00
#
_symmetry.space_group_name_H-M   'P 1'
#
loop_
_entity.id
_entity.type
_entity.pdbx_description
1 polymer ?
#
loop_
_entity_poly.entity_id
_entity_poly.type
_entity_poly.pdbx_seq_one_letter_code
_entity_poly.pdbx_strand_id
1 'polypeptide(L)'
;NNYNTAVPLLEQYGFKAIFFIVSESIGRDNFWHDPATEPRIPMMNEEELKRLIDRGHEIGSHTLHHPNLARSDRTRVFEEVNQSKKHLEKRLKCSIVSFAYPYGAGAHEPAIVDTVRAAGYRFACSIRQGLAHLSHEPYTLKRLLIRGDDGWFDFYLNITRGRARL
;
A
#
# COMPACT_ATOMS: atom_id res chain seq x y z
N ASN A 1 -8.47 0.85 13.81
CA ASN A 1 -7.25 1.21 13.02
C ASN A 1 -6.52 -0.09 12.65
N ASN A 2 -5.46 -0.03 11.85
CA ASN A 2 -4.78 -1.25 11.36
C ASN A 2 -4.20 -2.11 12.51
N TYR A 3 -3.44 -1.49 13.41
CA TYR A 3 -2.71 -2.22 14.46
C TYR A 3 -3.59 -2.75 15.60
N ASN A 4 -4.49 -1.92 16.14
CA ASN A 4 -5.29 -2.29 17.32
C ASN A 4 -6.60 -3.01 16.98
N THR A 5 -7.05 -2.95 15.71
CA THR A 5 -8.33 -3.56 15.29
C THR A 5 -8.15 -4.64 14.24
N ALA A 6 -7.52 -4.31 13.10
CA ALA A 6 -7.45 -5.25 11.98
C ALA A 6 -6.50 -6.43 12.27
N VAL A 7 -5.33 -6.16 12.85
CA VAL A 7 -4.32 -7.20 13.13
C VAL A 7 -4.82 -8.29 14.08
N PRO A 8 -5.43 -7.99 15.26
CA PRO A 8 -6.01 -9.03 16.11
C PRO A 8 -7.06 -9.90 15.39
N LEU A 9 -7.90 -9.29 14.55
CA LEU A 9 -8.91 -10.02 13.78
C LEU A 9 -8.26 -10.91 12.71
N LEU A 10 -7.28 -10.40 11.97
CA LEU A 10 -6.53 -11.18 10.98
C LEU A 10 -5.94 -12.43 11.62
N GLU A 11 -5.31 -12.28 12.79
CA GLU A 11 -4.70 -13.40 13.51
C GLU A 11 -5.71 -14.37 14.10
N GLN A 12 -6.82 -13.87 14.65
CA GLN A 12 -7.91 -14.72 15.15
C GLN A 12 -8.39 -15.69 14.06
N TYR A 13 -8.39 -15.26 12.80
CA TYR A 13 -8.80 -16.07 11.65
C TYR A 13 -7.63 -16.68 10.86
N GLY A 14 -6.39 -16.59 11.35
CA GLY A 14 -5.22 -17.19 10.72
C GLY A 14 -4.75 -16.52 9.43
N PHE A 15 -5.17 -15.29 9.14
CA PHE A 15 -4.77 -14.55 7.95
C PHE A 15 -3.46 -13.78 8.15
N LYS A 16 -2.68 -13.71 7.07
CA LYS A 16 -1.58 -12.74 6.91
C LYS A 16 -2.02 -11.61 6.00
N ALA A 17 -1.33 -10.47 6.13
CA ALA A 17 -1.66 -9.26 5.40
C ALA A 17 -0.39 -8.50 5.04
N ILE A 18 -0.51 -7.65 4.03
CA ILE A 18 0.49 -6.66 3.67
C ILE A 18 0.01 -5.27 4.12
N PHE A 19 0.89 -4.50 4.76
CA PHE A 19 0.65 -3.12 5.14
C PHE A 19 1.55 -2.20 4.32
N PHE A 20 0.96 -1.36 3.47
CA PHE A 20 1.69 -0.39 2.66
C PHE A 20 1.89 0.90 3.45
N ILE A 21 3.15 1.27 3.70
CA ILE A 21 3.53 2.34 4.62
C ILE A 21 4.05 3.56 3.86
N VAL A 22 3.50 4.73 4.16
CA VAL A 22 4.08 6.03 3.79
C VAL A 22 5.26 6.25 4.74
N SER A 23 6.49 6.15 4.25
CA SER A 23 7.63 5.93 5.15
C SER A 23 7.97 7.12 6.07
N GLU A 24 7.68 8.37 5.67
CA GLU A 24 7.83 9.53 6.57
C GLU A 24 6.74 9.63 7.64
N SER A 25 5.70 8.82 7.57
CA SER A 25 4.60 8.88 8.54
C SER A 25 4.83 8.02 9.77
N ILE A 26 5.90 7.21 9.79
CA ILE A 26 6.16 6.26 10.87
C ILE A 26 6.31 7.01 12.21
N GLY A 27 5.40 6.73 13.14
CA GLY A 27 5.34 7.39 14.46
C GLY A 27 4.86 8.85 14.42
N ARG A 28 4.28 9.30 13.30
CA ARG A 28 3.66 10.62 13.14
C ARG A 28 2.15 10.46 12.91
N ASP A 29 1.55 11.32 12.10
CA ASP A 29 0.17 11.27 11.67
C ASP A 29 0.03 11.08 10.15
N ASN A 30 -1.21 11.00 9.67
CA ASN A 30 -1.58 11.00 8.26
C ASN A 30 -1.44 12.40 7.63
N PHE A 31 -0.23 12.98 7.66
CA PHE A 31 0.03 14.38 7.28
C PHE A 31 -0.42 14.77 5.87
N TRP A 32 -0.60 13.81 4.97
CA TRP A 32 -1.00 14.02 3.57
C TRP A 32 -2.50 14.34 3.38
N HIS A 33 -3.34 14.14 4.41
CA HIS A 33 -4.74 14.55 4.37
C HIS A 33 -4.92 15.99 4.84
N ASP A 34 -5.99 16.63 4.36
CA ASP A 34 -6.42 17.94 4.86
C ASP A 34 -7.20 17.76 6.17
N PRO A 35 -6.70 18.30 7.31
CA PRO A 35 -7.37 18.21 8.61
C PRO A 35 -8.77 18.83 8.65
N ALA A 36 -9.11 19.71 7.70
CA ALA A 36 -10.45 20.27 7.57
C ALA A 36 -11.48 19.25 7.04
N THR A 37 -11.01 18.20 6.35
CA THR A 37 -11.86 17.17 5.73
C THR A 37 -11.71 15.81 6.39
N GLU A 38 -10.54 15.51 6.95
CA GLU A 38 -10.24 14.22 7.57
C GLU A 38 -9.38 14.43 8.82
N PRO A 39 -9.74 13.84 9.98
CA PRO A 39 -8.99 14.04 11.21
C PRO A 39 -7.56 13.50 11.12
N ARG A 40 -6.65 14.12 11.89
CA ARG A 40 -5.31 13.56 12.10
C ARG A 40 -5.41 12.26 12.89
N ILE A 41 -4.86 11.19 12.32
CA ILE A 41 -4.84 9.85 12.92
C ILE A 41 -3.38 9.45 13.14
N PRO A 42 -3.00 8.97 14.34
CA PRO A 42 -1.67 8.44 14.58
C PRO A 42 -1.35 7.26 13.68
N MET A 43 -0.20 7.31 13.02
CA MET A 43 0.32 6.24 12.18
C MET A 43 1.23 5.32 12.98
N MET A 44 1.33 4.06 12.52
CA MET A 44 2.13 3.06 13.23
C MET A 44 3.57 3.52 13.43
N ASN A 45 4.12 3.28 14.62
CA ASN A 45 5.52 3.54 14.92
C ASN A 45 6.41 2.37 14.50
N GLU A 46 7.73 2.55 14.62
CA GLU A 46 8.70 1.54 14.19
C GLU A 46 8.59 0.22 14.96
N GLU A 47 8.27 0.27 16.26
CA GLU A 47 8.12 -0.93 17.09
C GLU A 47 6.88 -1.73 16.71
N GLU A 48 5.77 -1.05 16.42
CA GLU A 48 4.55 -1.68 15.90
C GLU A 48 4.81 -2.36 14.55
N LEU A 49 5.53 -1.70 13.63
CA LEU A 49 5.89 -2.28 12.34
C LEU A 49 6.81 -3.51 12.48
N LYS A 50 7.82 -3.45 13.36
CA LYS A 50 8.69 -4.61 13.64
C LYS A 50 7.89 -5.78 14.21
N ARG A 51 6.97 -5.52 15.14
CA ARG A 51 6.06 -6.55 15.66
C ARG A 51 5.19 -7.18 14.58
N LEU A 52 4.73 -6.40 13.59
CA LEU A 52 3.99 -6.98 12.45
C LEU A 52 4.85 -7.94 11.63
N ILE A 53 6.12 -7.60 11.39
CA ILE A 53 7.08 -8.46 10.70
C ILE A 53 7.31 -9.75 11.49
N ASP A 54 7.56 -9.64 12.81
CA ASP A 54 7.78 -10.80 13.69
C ASP A 54 6.57 -11.74 13.72
N ARG A 55 5.36 -11.17 13.55
CA ARG A 55 4.10 -11.90 13.45
C ARG A 55 3.82 -12.44 12.05
N GLY A 56 4.74 -12.27 11.10
CA GLY A 56 4.65 -12.81 9.74
C GLY A 56 3.79 -12.00 8.76
N HIS A 57 3.47 -10.75 9.08
CA HIS A 57 2.88 -9.82 8.13
C HIS A 57 3.96 -9.20 7.25
N GLU A 58 3.57 -8.77 6.04
CA GLU A 58 4.48 -8.09 5.11
C GLU A 58 4.35 -6.57 5.25
N ILE A 59 5.49 -5.86 5.14
CA ILE A 59 5.51 -4.42 4.99
C ILE A 59 5.84 -4.06 3.54
N GLY A 60 4.95 -3.31 2.89
CA GLY A 60 5.14 -2.72 1.58
C GLY A 60 5.39 -1.22 1.64
N SER A 61 5.91 -0.64 0.56
CA SER A 61 6.09 0.81 0.44
C SER A 61 4.85 1.48 -0.16
N HIS A 62 4.50 2.66 0.36
CA HIS A 62 3.49 3.55 -0.19
C HIS A 62 4.04 4.96 -0.46
N THR A 63 5.24 5.04 -1.04
CA THR A 63 6.03 6.28 -1.25
C THR A 63 6.55 6.91 0.05
N LEU A 64 7.29 8.00 -0.08
CA LEU A 64 7.92 8.69 1.04
C LEU A 64 6.92 9.61 1.72
N HIS A 65 6.15 10.39 0.94
CA HIS A 65 5.21 11.41 1.43
C HIS A 65 3.78 11.31 0.86
N HIS A 66 3.45 10.24 0.14
CA HIS A 66 2.13 10.02 -0.45
C HIS A 66 1.66 11.04 -1.53
N PRO A 67 2.52 11.52 -2.45
CA PRO A 67 2.06 12.42 -3.50
C PRO A 67 1.31 11.68 -4.60
N ASN A 68 0.54 12.43 -5.40
CA ASN A 68 0.05 11.94 -6.68
C ASN A 68 1.21 11.85 -7.67
N LEU A 69 1.68 10.63 -7.96
CA LEU A 69 2.85 10.39 -8.81
C LEU A 69 2.63 10.83 -10.26
N ALA A 70 1.40 10.72 -10.79
CA ALA A 70 1.04 11.19 -12.14
C ALA A 70 1.13 12.72 -12.30
N ARG A 71 1.04 13.46 -11.18
CA ARG A 71 1.14 14.93 -11.15
C ARG A 71 2.50 15.43 -10.66
N SER A 72 3.41 14.52 -10.38
CA SER A 72 4.76 14.83 -9.90
C SER A 72 5.74 14.84 -11.06
N ASP A 73 6.79 15.65 -10.98
CA ASP A 73 7.89 15.58 -11.94
C ASP A 73 8.73 14.31 -11.75
N ARG A 74 9.58 14.00 -12.74
CA ARG A 74 10.40 12.77 -12.74
C ARG A 74 11.36 12.69 -11.56
N THR A 75 11.94 13.82 -11.14
CA THR A 75 12.86 13.87 -10.01
C THR A 75 12.13 13.53 -8.71
N ARG A 76 10.93 14.10 -8.53
CA ARG A 76 10.08 13.83 -7.38
C ARG A 76 9.60 12.38 -7.36
N VAL A 77 9.16 11.83 -8.49
CA VAL A 77 8.78 10.40 -8.57
C VAL A 77 9.97 9.51 -8.19
N PHE A 78 11.16 9.79 -8.73
CA PHE A 78 12.37 9.03 -8.40
C PHE A 78 12.67 9.08 -6.90
N GLU A 79 12.66 10.27 -6.30
CA GLU A 79 12.89 10.46 -4.86
C GLU A 79 11.87 9.69 -4.02
N GLU A 80 10.59 9.89 -4.27
CA GLU A 80 9.48 9.29 -3.53
C GLU A 80 9.51 7.77 -3.53
N VAL A 81 9.85 7.16 -4.66
CA VAL A 81 9.88 5.71 -4.82
C VAL A 81 11.15 5.12 -4.20
N ASN A 82 12.34 5.69 -4.50
CA ASN A 82 13.62 5.12 -4.08
C ASN A 82 13.91 5.38 -2.60
N GLN A 83 13.65 6.60 -2.12
CA GLN A 83 13.93 6.92 -0.72
C GLN A 83 12.95 6.23 0.21
N SER A 84 11.70 6.00 -0.20
CA SER A 84 10.76 5.20 0.59
C SER A 84 11.28 3.79 0.86
N LYS A 85 11.75 3.10 -0.19
CA LYS A 85 12.36 1.76 -0.07
C LYS A 85 13.53 1.79 0.91
N LYS A 86 14.51 2.66 0.64
CA LYS A 86 15.74 2.77 1.44
C LYS A 86 15.43 3.11 2.89
N HIS A 87 14.49 4.02 3.12
CA HIS A 87 14.07 4.44 4.46
C HIS A 87 13.46 3.25 5.23
N LEU A 88 12.51 2.53 4.62
CA LEU A 88 11.88 1.37 5.24
C LEU A 88 12.88 0.23 5.49
N GLU A 89 13.69 -0.16 4.49
CA GLU A 89 14.68 -1.24 4.63
C GLU A 89 15.72 -0.90 5.72
N LYS A 90 16.16 0.36 5.79
CA LYS A 90 17.11 0.82 6.81
C LYS A 90 16.54 0.72 8.22
N ARG A 91 15.29 1.11 8.44
CA ARG A 91 14.65 1.15 9.77
C ARG A 91 14.17 -0.23 10.22
N LEU A 92 13.53 -0.96 9.32
CA LEU A 92 12.89 -2.24 9.63
C LEU A 92 13.83 -3.43 9.48
N LYS A 93 15.02 -3.24 8.88
CA LYS A 93 16.04 -4.28 8.69
C LYS A 93 15.51 -5.50 7.94
N CYS A 94 14.58 -5.29 7.01
CA CYS A 94 14.01 -6.31 6.13
C CYS A 94 13.97 -5.79 4.70
N SER A 95 13.80 -6.68 3.72
CA SER A 95 13.63 -6.28 2.32
C SER A 95 12.19 -5.84 2.04
N ILE A 96 12.03 -4.73 1.32
CA ILE A 96 10.72 -4.23 0.90
C ILE A 96 10.52 -4.55 -0.57
N VAL A 97 9.71 -5.57 -0.86
CA VAL A 97 9.52 -6.10 -2.21
C VAL A 97 8.23 -5.64 -2.89
N SER A 98 7.29 -5.11 -2.12
CA SER A 98 5.96 -4.72 -2.59
C SER A 98 5.73 -3.22 -2.50
N PHE A 99 5.05 -2.66 -3.48
CA PHE A 99 4.73 -1.23 -3.58
C PHE A 99 3.23 -1.02 -3.83
N ALA A 100 2.67 0.10 -3.37
CA ALA A 100 1.34 0.55 -3.79
C ALA A 100 1.43 1.99 -4.28
N TYR A 101 0.81 2.28 -5.42
CA TYR A 101 0.75 3.64 -5.96
C TYR A 101 -0.27 4.47 -5.16
N PRO A 102 0.10 5.64 -4.58
CA PRO A 102 -0.86 6.55 -3.95
C PRO A 102 -1.99 6.89 -4.91
N TYR A 103 -3.24 6.67 -4.46
CA TYR A 103 -4.45 6.85 -5.28
C TYR A 103 -4.47 6.02 -6.59
N GLY A 104 -3.56 5.06 -6.76
CA GLY A 104 -3.32 4.40 -8.05
C GLY A 104 -2.77 5.30 -9.16
N ALA A 105 -2.42 6.54 -8.84
CA ALA A 105 -1.96 7.51 -9.82
C ALA A 105 -0.56 7.13 -10.34
N GLY A 106 -0.39 7.13 -11.66
CA GLY A 106 0.86 6.76 -12.31
C GLY A 106 1.06 5.25 -12.49
N ALA A 107 0.14 4.40 -12.00
CA ALA A 107 0.26 2.95 -12.11
C ALA A 107 0.26 2.44 -13.57
N HIS A 108 -0.18 3.24 -14.55
CA HIS A 108 -0.20 2.85 -15.97
C HIS A 108 0.68 3.75 -16.85
N GLU A 109 1.52 4.57 -16.23
CA GLU A 109 2.49 5.40 -16.95
C GLU A 109 3.82 4.66 -17.00
N PRO A 110 4.32 4.30 -18.21
CA PRO A 110 5.52 3.47 -18.33
C PRO A 110 6.72 4.02 -17.57
N ALA A 111 6.95 5.34 -17.62
CA ALA A 111 8.07 5.98 -16.92
C ALA A 111 8.01 5.81 -15.38
N ILE A 112 6.81 5.86 -14.79
CA ILE A 112 6.63 5.68 -13.35
C ILE A 112 6.76 4.20 -12.98
N VAL A 113 6.18 3.30 -13.78
CA VAL A 113 6.32 1.85 -13.61
C VAL A 113 7.78 1.42 -13.71
N ASP A 114 8.53 1.94 -14.66
CA ASP A 114 9.97 1.67 -14.81
C ASP A 114 10.77 2.20 -13.62
N THR A 115 10.38 3.35 -13.05
CA THR A 115 11.00 3.87 -11.82
C THR A 115 10.78 2.92 -10.64
N VAL A 116 9.56 2.39 -10.47
CA VAL A 116 9.23 1.40 -9.43
C VAL A 116 10.00 0.10 -9.65
N ARG A 117 10.09 -0.38 -10.90
CA ARG A 117 10.89 -1.56 -11.23
C ARG A 117 12.37 -1.35 -10.93
N ALA A 118 12.94 -0.22 -11.37
CA ALA A 118 14.35 0.10 -11.20
C ALA A 118 14.75 0.31 -9.74
N ALA A 119 13.83 0.78 -8.89
CA ALA A 119 14.03 0.84 -7.45
C ALA A 119 14.13 -0.55 -6.78
N GLY A 120 13.86 -1.64 -7.53
CA GLY A 120 14.01 -3.01 -7.06
C GLY A 120 12.77 -3.56 -6.34
N TYR A 121 11.59 -2.98 -6.57
CA TYR A 121 10.34 -3.64 -6.17
C TYR A 121 10.06 -4.84 -7.09
N ARG A 122 9.43 -5.88 -6.55
CA ARG A 122 9.02 -7.08 -7.28
C ARG A 122 7.54 -7.04 -7.66
N PHE A 123 6.72 -6.43 -6.81
CA PHE A 123 5.29 -6.30 -7.00
C PHE A 123 4.84 -4.87 -6.77
N ALA A 124 3.85 -4.41 -7.54
CA ALA A 124 3.20 -3.13 -7.29
C ALA A 124 1.69 -3.18 -7.54
N CYS A 125 0.93 -2.63 -6.60
CA CYS A 125 -0.52 -2.63 -6.60
C CYS A 125 -1.09 -1.30 -7.09
N SER A 126 -1.92 -1.36 -8.13
CA SER A 126 -2.77 -0.26 -8.58
C SER A 126 -4.06 -0.17 -7.73
N ILE A 127 -5.01 0.68 -8.14
CA ILE A 127 -6.38 0.67 -7.61
C ILE A 127 -7.40 0.09 -8.61
N ARG A 128 -6.95 -0.44 -9.76
CA ARG A 128 -7.88 -0.99 -10.74
C ARG A 128 -8.62 -2.17 -10.10
N GLN A 129 -9.95 -2.06 -10.08
CA GLN A 129 -10.84 -3.09 -9.56
C GLN A 129 -10.71 -4.38 -10.39
N GLY A 130 -10.41 -5.49 -9.74
CA GLY A 130 -10.42 -6.81 -10.37
C GLY A 130 -9.52 -7.83 -9.70
N LEU A 131 -9.60 -9.07 -10.18
CA LEU A 131 -8.73 -10.16 -9.76
C LEU A 131 -7.33 -9.97 -10.36
N ALA A 132 -6.31 -10.16 -9.52
CA ALA A 132 -4.92 -10.03 -9.90
C ALA A 132 -4.36 -11.34 -10.46
N HIS A 133 -3.50 -11.25 -11.47
CA HIS A 133 -2.72 -12.37 -11.99
C HIS A 133 -1.24 -12.01 -11.93
N LEU A 134 -0.50 -12.66 -11.01
CA LEU A 134 0.91 -12.33 -10.73
C LEU A 134 1.85 -12.54 -11.93
N SER A 135 1.48 -13.40 -12.89
CA SER A 135 2.32 -13.76 -14.04
C SER A 135 2.35 -12.72 -15.15
N HIS A 136 1.37 -11.81 -15.24
CA HIS A 136 1.22 -10.91 -16.39
C HIS A 136 1.60 -9.46 -16.06
N GLU A 137 1.14 -8.98 -14.91
CA GLU A 137 1.17 -7.55 -14.57
C GLU A 137 1.71 -7.31 -13.14
N PRO A 138 2.95 -7.78 -12.82
CA PRO A 138 3.46 -7.74 -11.45
C PRO A 138 3.58 -6.32 -10.89
N TYR A 139 3.70 -5.31 -11.76
CA TYR A 139 3.81 -3.91 -11.37
C TYR A 139 2.51 -3.12 -11.45
N THR A 140 1.42 -3.74 -11.88
CA THR A 140 0.11 -3.07 -12.03
C THR A 140 -1.02 -3.94 -11.50
N LEU A 141 -0.74 -4.66 -10.41
CA LEU A 141 -1.68 -5.62 -9.83
C LEU A 141 -3.01 -4.93 -9.51
N LYS A 142 -4.09 -5.56 -9.95
CA LYS A 142 -5.45 -5.16 -9.61
C LYS A 142 -5.71 -5.46 -8.14
N ARG A 143 -6.63 -4.73 -7.54
CA ARG A 143 -7.09 -4.97 -6.17
C ARG A 143 -8.61 -4.98 -6.13
N LEU A 144 -9.15 -5.65 -5.12
CA LEU A 144 -10.56 -5.55 -4.80
C LEU A 144 -10.73 -4.48 -3.73
N LEU A 145 -11.35 -3.36 -4.09
CA LEU A 145 -11.77 -2.37 -3.10
C LEU A 145 -12.98 -2.92 -2.36
N ILE A 146 -12.83 -3.09 -1.04
CA ILE A 146 -13.94 -3.42 -0.14
C ILE A 146 -14.35 -2.14 0.56
N ARG A 147 -15.64 -1.80 0.48
CA ARG A 147 -16.20 -0.59 1.08
C ARG A 147 -16.87 -0.90 2.42
N GLY A 148 -17.01 0.11 3.26
CA GLY A 148 -17.67 -0.04 4.57
C GLY A 148 -19.17 -0.34 4.47
N ASP A 149 -19.78 -0.06 3.32
CA ASP A 149 -21.18 -0.33 2.99
C ASP A 149 -21.37 -1.59 2.13
N ASP A 150 -20.32 -2.39 1.88
CA ASP A 150 -20.45 -3.64 1.14
C ASP A 150 -21.16 -4.70 2.00
N GLY A 151 -22.26 -5.25 1.48
CA GLY A 151 -22.93 -6.40 2.08
C GLY A 151 -22.22 -7.71 1.74
N TRP A 152 -22.70 -8.82 2.29
CA TRP A 152 -22.15 -10.14 1.96
C TRP A 152 -22.34 -10.45 0.46
N PHE A 153 -23.45 -10.06 -0.17
CA PHE A 153 -23.57 -10.28 -1.62
C PHE A 153 -22.51 -9.50 -2.43
N ASP A 154 -22.20 -8.26 -2.04
CA ASP A 154 -21.14 -7.47 -2.67
C ASP A 154 -19.77 -8.13 -2.47
N PHE A 155 -19.44 -8.52 -1.24
CA PHE A 155 -18.18 -9.17 -0.94
C PHE A 155 -18.03 -10.49 -1.72
N TYR A 156 -19.08 -11.29 -1.84
CA TYR A 156 -19.11 -12.51 -2.66
C TYR A 156 -18.82 -12.22 -4.13
N LEU A 157 -19.47 -11.21 -4.72
CA LEU A 157 -19.23 -10.83 -6.12
C LEU A 157 -17.82 -10.27 -6.33
N ASN A 158 -17.29 -9.49 -5.38
CA ASN A 158 -15.93 -8.99 -5.43
C ASN A 158 -14.91 -10.14 -5.49
N ILE A 159 -15.00 -11.13 -4.60
CA ILE A 159 -14.02 -12.23 -4.56
C ILE A 159 -14.17 -13.24 -5.71
N THR A 160 -15.38 -13.43 -6.25
CA THR A 160 -15.62 -14.42 -7.32
C THR A 160 -15.55 -13.84 -8.73
N ARG A 161 -15.94 -12.58 -8.92
CA ARG A 161 -16.03 -11.93 -10.24
C ARG A 161 -15.11 -10.73 -10.39
N GLY A 162 -14.43 -10.34 -9.32
CA GLY A 162 -13.54 -9.18 -9.30
C GLY A 162 -14.25 -7.83 -9.17
N ARG A 163 -15.59 -7.79 -9.14
CA ARG A 163 -16.37 -6.55 -9.09
C ARG A 163 -17.80 -6.82 -8.61
N ALA A 164 -18.26 -6.06 -7.62
CA ALA A 164 -19.63 -6.10 -7.11
C ALA A 164 -20.58 -5.07 -7.75
N ARG A 165 -20.09 -3.86 -8.00
CA ARG A 165 -20.86 -2.74 -8.58
C ARG A 165 -20.30 -2.38 -9.95
N LEU A 166 -21.17 -2.07 -10.91
CA LEU A 166 -20.80 -1.71 -12.29
C LEU A 166 -19.80 -0.55 -12.33
#